data_AF-A0A7J6VDB4-F1
#
_entry.id   AF-A0A7J6VDB4-F1
#
_cell.length_a   1.000
_cell.length_b   1.000
_cell.length_c   1.000
_cell.angle_alpha   90.00
_cell.angle_beta   90.00
_cell.angle_gamma   90.00
#
_symmetry.space_group_name_H-M   'P 1'
#
loop_
_entity.id
_entity.type
_entity.pdbx_description
1 polymer ?
#
loop_
_entity_poly.entity_id
_entity_poly.type
_entity_poly.pdbx_seq_one_letter_code
_entity_poly.pdbx_strand_id
1 'polypeptide(L)'
;MSQKVDRTGERTLAVVTKPDKAPEGLLEKVTADDVNIGLGYVCVRNRIGDESYEEARMEEARLFDSHPLLSKINKSIVGVPVLAQKLVQIQATSIGRSLPDIVKNINGKLNQNVEDMKKLPQNLTTMSEAVIAFMRVLSSAKESLKKILVRGEFEEYVEAEMHCTARLADKLNDFSKELQHRSDNYSAKEKFLMEEISVLQETKAIGLPNFLPRAAFLTVLQRKVKEVSDIPIDFVQMVWSYIEEVVVKVVSFHADAYPQLQNSIRRATHNLILKVKDKSVERVKEIVEMEKLADYTCNPEYTSIWNDLMTQQNNFLTSIADATNEKKFTFAEYGEINVHHLRQYQLVVVEQAFDMKMRLTAYWKIVLKRLVDSLGLHLLYSIQNLINKEMEQEIIHELMGLDGGVIGRLLEEPPSVSSKREKLNKSISLLKKSKEVMARIMDRIAAHGDCSE
;
A
#
# COMPACT_ATOMS: atom_id res chain seq x y z
N MET A 1 -13.75 -35.16 44.55
CA MET A 1 -13.27 -33.95 43.82
C MET A 1 -11.96 -34.20 43.12
N SER A 2 -10.95 -34.79 43.78
CA SER A 2 -9.64 -35.09 43.19
C SER A 2 -9.72 -35.95 41.91
N GLN A 3 -10.53 -37.02 41.90
CA GLN A 3 -10.77 -37.84 40.69
C GLN A 3 -11.34 -37.07 39.47
N LYS A 4 -11.92 -35.88 39.66
CA LYS A 4 -12.38 -35.06 38.52
C LYS A 4 -11.23 -34.40 37.76
N VAL A 5 -10.09 -34.15 38.42
CA VAL A 5 -8.94 -33.44 37.86
C VAL A 5 -7.66 -34.30 37.84
N ASP A 6 -7.66 -35.44 38.51
CA ASP A 6 -6.57 -36.41 38.59
C ASP A 6 -7.14 -37.83 38.66
N ARG A 7 -7.46 -38.40 37.48
CA ARG A 7 -8.07 -39.73 37.37
C ARG A 7 -7.07 -40.87 37.62
N THR A 8 -5.78 -40.63 37.35
CA THR A 8 -4.70 -41.61 37.52
C THR A 8 -4.07 -41.55 38.91
N GLY A 9 -4.38 -40.53 39.70
CA GLY A 9 -3.87 -40.36 41.06
C GLY A 9 -2.40 -39.93 41.11
N GLU A 10 -1.82 -39.53 39.98
CA GLU A 10 -0.40 -39.20 39.83
C GLU A 10 0.08 -38.06 40.74
N ARG A 11 -0.85 -37.18 41.15
CA ARG A 11 -0.57 -35.99 41.95
C ARG A 11 -1.48 -35.90 43.19
N THR A 12 -2.09 -37.01 43.58
CA THR A 12 -3.01 -37.10 44.73
C THR A 12 -2.39 -37.96 45.83
N LEU A 13 -2.30 -37.41 47.05
CA LEU A 13 -1.90 -38.12 48.27
C LEU A 13 -3.13 -38.24 49.18
N ALA A 14 -3.42 -39.43 49.69
CA ALA A 14 -4.46 -39.60 50.71
C ALA A 14 -3.90 -39.42 52.11
N VAL A 15 -4.53 -38.54 52.90
CA VAL A 15 -4.23 -38.37 54.31
C VAL A 15 -5.44 -38.83 55.12
N VAL A 16 -5.26 -39.92 55.87
CA VAL A 16 -6.30 -40.49 56.72
C VAL A 16 -6.12 -39.94 58.12
N THR A 17 -7.15 -39.28 58.65
CA THR A 17 -7.13 -38.66 59.97
C THR A 17 -8.07 -39.39 60.93
N LYS A 18 -7.86 -39.19 62.23
CA LYS A 18 -8.64 -39.81 63.32
C LYS A 18 -8.61 -41.36 63.33
N PRO A 19 -7.44 -42.01 63.13
CA PRO A 19 -7.33 -43.46 63.16
C PRO A 19 -7.66 -44.05 64.55
N ASP A 20 -7.57 -43.23 65.60
CA ASP A 20 -7.94 -43.54 66.98
C ASP A 20 -9.45 -43.80 67.18
N LYS A 21 -10.32 -43.21 66.35
CA LYS A 21 -11.78 -43.34 66.50
C LYS A 21 -12.39 -44.52 65.75
N ALA A 22 -11.75 -44.96 64.67
CA ALA A 22 -12.24 -46.03 63.81
C ALA A 22 -11.05 -46.82 63.23
N PRO A 23 -10.34 -47.62 64.05
CA PRO A 23 -9.16 -48.37 63.62
C PRO A 23 -9.51 -49.63 62.80
N GLU A 24 -10.76 -50.09 62.87
CA GLU A 24 -11.26 -51.30 62.22
C GLU A 24 -11.31 -51.14 60.69
N GLY A 25 -10.72 -52.08 59.95
CA GLY A 25 -10.72 -52.06 58.48
C GLY A 25 -9.73 -51.07 57.85
N LEU A 26 -8.97 -50.29 58.64
CA LEU A 26 -8.07 -49.27 58.13
C LEU A 26 -6.83 -49.86 57.46
N LEU A 27 -6.26 -50.92 58.05
CA LEU A 27 -5.09 -51.61 57.50
C LEU A 27 -5.40 -52.19 56.12
N GLU A 28 -6.58 -52.81 55.96
CA GLU A 28 -7.03 -53.40 54.71
C GLU A 28 -7.23 -52.32 53.64
N LYS A 29 -7.92 -51.23 53.95
CA LYS A 29 -8.18 -50.13 52.99
C LYS A 29 -6.92 -49.43 52.50
N VAL A 30 -5.95 -49.26 53.39
CA VAL A 30 -4.68 -48.60 53.07
C VAL A 30 -3.73 -49.53 52.32
N THR A 31 -3.78 -50.83 52.59
CA THR A 31 -2.93 -51.83 51.92
C THR A 31 -3.48 -52.24 50.55
N ALA A 32 -4.80 -52.32 50.39
CA ALA A 32 -5.46 -52.69 49.13
C ALA A 32 -5.50 -51.55 48.10
N ASP A 33 -5.17 -50.31 48.52
CA ASP A 33 -5.33 -49.09 47.71
C ASP A 33 -6.73 -48.99 47.08
N ASP A 34 -7.77 -49.15 47.89
CA ASP A 34 -9.17 -49.21 47.44
C ASP A 34 -9.64 -47.98 46.64
N VAL A 35 -8.90 -46.86 46.69
CA VAL A 35 -9.22 -45.59 46.02
C VAL A 35 -8.28 -45.27 44.85
N ASN A 36 -7.32 -46.15 44.54
CA ASN A 36 -6.34 -46.06 43.45
C ASN A 36 -5.55 -44.73 43.47
N ILE A 37 -4.69 -44.56 44.48
CA ILE A 37 -4.00 -43.31 44.78
C ILE A 37 -2.50 -43.45 44.51
N GLY A 38 -2.04 -42.79 43.44
CA GLY A 38 -0.67 -42.92 42.94
C GLY A 38 0.44 -42.46 43.89
N LEU A 39 0.18 -41.50 44.81
CA LEU A 39 1.15 -41.11 45.86
C LEU A 39 0.96 -41.89 47.18
N GLY A 40 -0.01 -42.81 47.24
CA GLY A 40 -0.35 -43.65 48.38
C GLY A 40 -1.06 -42.91 49.52
N TYR A 41 -1.01 -43.53 50.71
CA TYR A 41 -1.70 -43.05 51.92
C TYR A 41 -0.69 -42.64 53.00
N VAL A 42 -1.13 -41.78 53.91
CA VAL A 42 -0.49 -41.55 55.21
C VAL A 42 -1.56 -41.40 56.28
N CYS A 43 -1.47 -42.18 57.36
CA CYS A 43 -2.38 -42.08 58.50
C CYS A 43 -1.77 -41.19 59.58
N VAL A 44 -2.55 -40.23 60.10
CA VAL A 44 -2.09 -39.28 61.12
C VAL A 44 -3.10 -39.14 62.24
N ARG A 45 -2.60 -38.99 63.47
CA ARG A 45 -3.38 -38.59 64.63
C ARG A 45 -3.22 -37.09 64.84
N ASN A 46 -4.36 -36.41 64.90
CA ASN A 46 -4.41 -35.00 65.25
C ASN A 46 -4.51 -34.82 66.77
N ARG A 47 -4.27 -33.60 67.25
CA ARG A 47 -4.45 -33.22 68.66
C ARG A 47 -5.88 -33.52 69.13
N ILE A 48 -6.01 -34.07 70.33
CA ILE A 48 -7.30 -34.35 70.99
C ILE A 48 -7.35 -33.55 72.30
N GLY A 49 -8.39 -32.73 72.47
CA GLY A 49 -8.51 -31.87 73.67
C GLY A 49 -7.41 -30.81 73.74
N ASP A 50 -6.83 -30.63 74.93
CA ASP A 50 -5.85 -29.58 75.23
C ASP A 50 -4.37 -30.05 75.15
N GLU A 51 -4.10 -31.22 74.55
CA GLU A 51 -2.73 -31.74 74.31
C GLU A 51 -1.82 -30.70 73.65
N SER A 52 -0.56 -30.58 74.08
CA SER A 52 0.48 -29.81 73.37
C SER A 52 0.90 -30.48 72.04
N TYR A 53 1.72 -29.79 71.23
CA TYR A 53 2.22 -30.39 69.98
C TYR A 53 3.17 -31.55 70.25
N GLU A 54 4.06 -31.42 71.24
CA GLU A 54 4.96 -32.49 71.66
C GLU A 54 4.17 -33.67 72.23
N GLU A 55 3.19 -33.41 73.09
CA GLU A 55 2.32 -34.44 73.67
C GLU A 55 1.57 -35.21 72.57
N ALA A 56 0.95 -34.51 71.63
CA ALA A 56 0.23 -35.15 70.52
C ALA A 56 1.16 -35.96 69.60
N ARG A 57 2.43 -35.57 69.45
CA ARG A 57 3.43 -36.35 68.69
C ARG A 57 3.84 -37.62 69.44
N MET A 58 4.04 -37.53 70.76
CA MET A 58 4.32 -38.71 71.59
C MET A 58 3.14 -39.69 71.59
N GLU A 59 1.93 -39.18 71.72
CA GLU A 59 0.71 -39.99 71.72
C GLU A 59 0.40 -40.58 70.34
N GLU A 60 0.73 -39.88 69.25
CA GLU A 60 0.66 -40.42 67.88
C GLU A 60 1.64 -41.59 67.71
N ALA A 61 2.89 -41.42 68.13
CA ALA A 61 3.88 -42.51 68.08
C ALA A 61 3.42 -43.71 68.91
N ARG A 62 2.95 -43.46 70.15
CA ARG A 62 2.41 -44.50 71.02
C ARG A 62 1.23 -45.24 70.40
N LEU A 63 0.31 -44.52 69.77
CA LEU A 63 -0.84 -45.11 69.08
C LEU A 63 -0.38 -46.08 67.99
N PHE A 64 0.53 -45.65 67.13
CA PHE A 64 1.01 -46.48 66.02
C PHE A 64 2.06 -47.53 66.43
N ASP A 65 2.64 -47.48 67.63
CA ASP A 65 3.54 -48.54 68.11
C ASP A 65 2.82 -49.61 68.94
N SER A 66 1.80 -49.24 69.72
CA SER A 66 1.20 -50.14 70.73
C SER A 66 -0.22 -50.61 70.44
N HIS A 67 -0.98 -49.94 69.56
CA HIS A 67 -2.38 -50.28 69.32
C HIS A 67 -2.52 -51.58 68.51
N PRO A 68 -3.33 -52.58 68.96
CA PRO A 68 -3.36 -53.95 68.38
C PRO A 68 -3.61 -54.05 66.87
N LEU A 69 -4.34 -53.08 66.30
CA LEU A 69 -4.67 -53.02 64.88
C LEU A 69 -3.80 -52.03 64.09
N LEU A 70 -3.39 -50.92 64.71
CA LEU A 70 -2.70 -49.83 64.00
C LEU A 70 -1.19 -50.02 63.98
N SER A 71 -0.63 -50.76 64.95
CA SER A 71 0.80 -51.12 64.97
C SER A 71 1.22 -52.09 63.88
N LYS A 72 0.24 -52.72 63.21
CA LYS A 72 0.45 -53.56 62.04
C LYS A 72 0.58 -52.76 60.74
N ILE A 73 0.22 -51.48 60.74
CA ILE A 73 0.39 -50.59 59.57
C ILE A 73 1.87 -50.26 59.43
N ASN A 74 2.37 -50.25 58.19
CA ASN A 74 3.78 -49.98 57.92
C ASN A 74 4.19 -48.60 58.47
N LYS A 75 5.32 -48.55 59.19
CA LYS A 75 5.90 -47.31 59.74
C LYS A 75 6.19 -46.25 58.67
N SER A 76 6.34 -46.64 57.39
CA SER A 76 6.55 -45.72 56.26
C SER A 76 5.31 -44.94 55.83
N ILE A 77 4.13 -45.20 56.41
CA ILE A 77 2.86 -44.55 56.06
C ILE A 77 2.05 -44.08 57.27
N VAL A 78 2.68 -43.96 58.44
CA VAL A 78 2.01 -43.52 59.68
C VAL A 78 2.79 -42.43 60.38
N GLY A 79 2.05 -41.48 60.95
CA GLY A 79 2.59 -40.36 61.71
C GLY A 79 2.85 -39.11 60.88
N VAL A 80 2.76 -37.95 61.54
CA VAL A 80 3.04 -36.66 60.89
C VAL A 80 4.49 -36.47 60.45
N PRO A 81 5.54 -36.97 61.15
CA PRO A 81 6.91 -36.86 60.64
C PRO A 81 7.08 -37.49 59.24
N VAL A 82 6.45 -38.65 59.04
CA VAL A 82 6.45 -39.36 57.75
C VAL A 82 5.66 -38.58 56.70
N LEU A 83 4.49 -38.04 57.06
CA LEU A 83 3.72 -37.17 56.17
C LEU A 83 4.55 -35.95 55.71
N ALA A 84 5.22 -35.27 56.64
CA ALA A 84 6.03 -34.09 56.35
C ALA A 84 7.19 -34.44 55.39
N GLN A 85 7.93 -35.51 55.67
CA GLN A 85 9.01 -35.98 54.80
C GLN A 85 8.50 -36.32 53.40
N LYS A 86 7.37 -37.04 53.31
CA LYS A 86 6.77 -37.43 52.04
C LYS A 86 6.29 -36.23 51.23
N LEU A 87 5.69 -35.22 51.87
CA LEU A 87 5.29 -33.97 51.22
C LEU A 87 6.50 -33.19 50.68
N VAL A 88 7.60 -33.11 51.43
CA VAL A 88 8.85 -32.49 50.97
C VAL A 88 9.40 -33.20 49.73
N GLN A 89 9.42 -34.54 49.74
CA GLN A 89 9.91 -35.32 48.60
C GLN A 89 9.02 -35.15 47.36
N ILE A 90 7.70 -35.24 47.53
CA ILE A 90 6.72 -35.01 46.45
C ILE A 90 6.91 -33.61 45.86
N GLN A 91 7.04 -32.59 46.72
CA GLN A 91 7.24 -31.22 46.28
C GLN A 91 8.56 -31.04 45.52
N ALA A 92 9.66 -31.61 46.01
CA ALA A 92 10.96 -31.54 45.35
C ALA A 92 10.94 -32.21 43.97
N THR A 93 10.36 -33.43 43.86
CA THR A 93 10.20 -34.12 42.59
C THR A 93 9.30 -33.35 41.62
N SER A 94 8.19 -32.80 42.10
CA SER A 94 7.28 -32.01 41.27
C SER A 94 7.93 -30.73 40.75
N ILE A 95 8.72 -30.05 41.60
CA ILE A 95 9.49 -28.87 41.18
C ILE A 95 10.51 -29.30 40.11
N GLY A 96 11.33 -30.31 40.38
CA GLY A 96 12.35 -30.80 39.45
C GLY A 96 11.80 -31.16 38.07
N ARG A 97 10.66 -31.86 38.01
CA ARG A 97 9.99 -32.21 36.74
C ARG A 97 9.43 -31.00 35.99
N SER A 98 8.97 -29.97 36.71
CA SER A 98 8.33 -28.80 36.11
C SER A 98 9.33 -27.74 35.65
N LEU A 99 10.53 -27.68 36.25
CA LEU A 99 11.52 -26.64 35.97
C LEU A 99 11.93 -26.56 34.49
N PRO A 100 12.26 -27.66 33.79
CA PRO A 100 12.64 -27.59 32.36
C PRO A 100 11.54 -26.98 31.49
N ASP A 101 10.29 -27.37 31.71
CA ASP A 101 9.14 -26.83 30.97
C ASP A 101 8.92 -25.35 31.28
N ILE A 102 9.07 -24.93 32.53
CA ILE A 102 9.00 -23.51 32.89
C ILE A 102 10.10 -22.72 32.18
N VAL A 103 11.34 -23.21 32.15
CA VAL A 103 12.46 -22.57 31.44
C VAL A 103 12.19 -22.47 29.95
N LYS A 104 11.69 -23.54 29.32
CA LYS A 104 11.29 -23.56 27.91
C LYS A 104 10.20 -22.53 27.63
N ASN A 105 9.18 -22.46 28.47
CA ASN A 105 8.07 -21.51 28.34
C ASN A 105 8.52 -20.06 28.52
N ILE A 106 9.43 -19.78 29.45
CA ILE A 106 10.03 -18.45 29.65
C ILE A 106 10.81 -18.04 28.39
N ASN A 107 11.69 -18.91 27.88
CA ASN A 107 12.49 -18.61 26.69
C ASN A 107 11.61 -18.42 25.45
N GLY A 108 10.59 -19.27 25.26
CA GLY A 108 9.64 -19.14 24.15
C GLY A 108 8.87 -17.81 24.19
N LYS A 109 8.30 -17.46 25.34
CA LYS A 109 7.60 -16.16 25.51
C LYS A 109 8.55 -14.97 25.37
N LEU A 110 9.78 -15.09 25.85
CA LEU A 110 10.78 -14.02 25.74
C LEU A 110 11.13 -13.76 24.27
N ASN A 111 11.39 -14.82 23.50
CA ASN A 111 11.70 -14.71 22.07
C ASN A 111 10.53 -14.09 21.30
N GLN A 112 9.31 -14.57 21.53
CA GLN A 112 8.10 -14.02 20.91
C GLN A 112 7.95 -12.52 21.20
N ASN A 113 8.07 -12.12 22.46
CA ASN A 113 7.95 -10.71 22.84
C ASN A 113 9.05 -9.83 22.23
N VAL A 114 10.28 -10.36 22.10
CA VAL A 114 11.39 -9.66 21.45
C VAL A 114 11.13 -9.52 19.95
N GLU A 115 10.59 -10.54 19.28
CA GLU A 115 10.19 -10.44 17.87
C GLU A 115 9.06 -9.44 17.66
N ASP A 116 8.05 -9.45 18.53
CA ASP A 116 6.95 -8.50 18.43
C ASP A 116 7.38 -7.06 18.75
N MET A 117 8.40 -6.88 19.58
CA MET A 117 9.04 -5.58 19.81
C MET A 117 9.76 -5.06 18.54
N LYS A 118 10.44 -5.93 17.80
CA LYS A 118 11.14 -5.57 16.55
C LYS A 118 10.19 -5.14 15.44
N LYS A 119 8.93 -5.59 15.47
CA LYS A 119 7.88 -5.20 14.51
C LYS A 119 7.30 -3.82 14.80
N LEU A 120 7.50 -3.26 15.99
CA LEU A 120 7.02 -1.91 16.30
C LEU A 120 7.91 -0.86 15.61
N PRO A 121 7.35 0.28 15.17
CA PRO A 121 8.13 1.41 14.66
C PRO A 121 9.23 1.82 15.64
N GLN A 122 10.29 2.50 15.18
CA GLN A 122 11.29 3.02 16.10
C GLN A 122 10.68 4.13 16.96
N ASN A 123 10.90 4.10 18.28
CA ASN A 123 10.53 5.23 19.14
C ASN A 123 11.58 6.34 18.92
N LEU A 124 11.13 7.47 18.40
CA LEU A 124 11.97 8.61 18.03
C LEU A 124 12.00 9.58 19.21
N THR A 125 13.17 9.79 19.78
CA THR A 125 13.34 10.56 21.04
C THR A 125 13.94 11.94 20.81
N THR A 126 14.57 12.16 19.65
CA THR A 126 15.21 13.44 19.30
C THR A 126 14.71 13.98 17.97
N MET A 127 14.76 15.30 17.82
CA MET A 127 14.37 15.96 16.55
C MET A 127 15.23 15.47 15.37
N SER A 128 16.52 15.19 15.59
CA SER A 128 17.40 14.64 14.56
C SER A 128 16.93 13.25 14.08
N GLU A 129 16.52 12.38 14.99
CA GLU A 129 15.93 11.08 14.64
C GLU A 129 14.62 11.24 13.85
N ALA A 130 13.76 12.17 14.26
CA ALA A 130 12.52 12.49 13.55
C ALA A 130 12.77 12.96 12.11
N VAL A 131 13.72 13.89 11.91
CA VAL A 131 14.10 14.37 10.59
C VAL A 131 14.68 13.24 9.74
N ILE A 132 15.58 12.41 10.29
CA ILE A 132 16.16 11.27 9.56
C ILE A 132 15.07 10.27 9.15
N ALA A 133 14.15 9.94 10.06
CA ALA A 133 13.04 9.02 9.77
C ALA A 133 12.13 9.58 8.67
N PHE A 134 11.78 10.85 8.75
CA PHE A 134 10.98 11.54 7.74
C PHE A 134 11.67 11.57 6.37
N MET A 135 12.96 11.95 6.32
CA MET A 135 13.73 11.94 5.08
C MET A 135 13.85 10.55 4.48
N ARG A 136 13.96 9.50 5.31
CA ARG A 136 13.94 8.11 4.83
C ARG A 136 12.61 7.77 4.17
N VAL A 137 11.49 8.12 4.80
CA VAL A 137 10.14 7.91 4.22
C VAL A 137 10.01 8.60 2.86
N LEU A 138 10.38 9.89 2.78
CA LEU A 138 10.32 10.63 1.52
C LEU A 138 11.26 10.04 0.45
N SER A 139 12.48 9.67 0.83
CA SER A 139 13.46 9.09 -0.11
C SER A 139 12.96 7.75 -0.65
N SER A 140 12.38 6.90 0.20
CA SER A 140 11.79 5.63 -0.20
C SER A 140 10.59 5.85 -1.13
N ALA A 141 9.68 6.75 -0.79
CA ALA A 141 8.54 7.08 -1.64
C ALA A 141 8.98 7.63 -3.01
N LYS A 142 9.97 8.52 -3.03
CA LYS A 142 10.56 9.08 -4.26
C LYS A 142 11.15 8.00 -5.16
N GLU A 143 11.89 7.04 -4.58
CA GLU A 143 12.45 5.93 -5.36
C GLU A 143 11.35 5.02 -5.91
N SER A 144 10.34 4.65 -5.10
CA SER A 144 9.19 3.87 -5.58
C SER A 144 8.44 4.58 -6.71
N LEU A 145 8.19 5.89 -6.58
CA LEU A 145 7.57 6.69 -7.63
C LEU A 145 8.41 6.72 -8.90
N LYS A 146 9.74 6.88 -8.77
CA LYS A 146 10.65 6.86 -9.91
C LYS A 146 10.62 5.51 -10.65
N LYS A 147 10.55 4.41 -9.91
CA LYS A 147 10.42 3.07 -10.48
C LYS A 147 9.15 2.94 -11.32
N ILE A 148 7.99 3.25 -10.74
CA ILE A 148 6.71 3.00 -11.40
C ILE A 148 6.33 4.05 -12.46
N LEU A 149 6.64 5.34 -12.25
CA LEU A 149 6.24 6.43 -13.16
C LEU A 149 7.29 6.75 -14.24
N VAL A 150 8.55 6.38 -14.04
CA VAL A 150 9.65 6.75 -14.96
C VAL A 150 10.32 5.53 -15.57
N ARG A 151 10.66 4.52 -14.77
CA ARG A 151 11.43 3.35 -15.25
C ARG A 151 10.56 2.19 -15.74
N GLY A 152 9.30 2.13 -15.31
CA GLY A 152 8.42 0.99 -15.60
C GLY A 152 8.77 -0.25 -14.77
N GLU A 153 9.47 -0.08 -13.65
CA GLU A 153 9.72 -1.12 -12.65
C GLU A 153 8.54 -1.13 -11.67
N PHE A 154 7.70 -2.17 -11.72
CA PHE A 154 6.44 -2.24 -10.97
C PHE A 154 6.34 -3.46 -10.05
N GLU A 155 7.43 -4.17 -9.81
CA GLU A 155 7.46 -5.38 -8.97
C GLU A 155 7.01 -5.12 -7.52
N GLU A 156 7.11 -3.88 -7.05
CA GLU A 156 6.65 -3.45 -5.73
C GLU A 156 5.11 -3.44 -5.61
N TYR A 157 4.38 -3.35 -6.73
CA TYR A 157 2.93 -3.20 -6.76
C TYR A 157 2.25 -4.20 -7.71
N VAL A 158 1.42 -5.07 -7.14
CA VAL A 158 0.73 -6.13 -7.90
C VAL A 158 -0.45 -5.56 -8.70
N GLU A 159 -1.06 -4.47 -8.25
CA GLU A 159 -2.24 -3.89 -8.88
C GLU A 159 -1.91 -3.24 -10.22
N ALA A 160 -2.67 -3.59 -11.27
CA ALA A 160 -2.45 -3.09 -12.64
C ALA A 160 -2.50 -1.55 -12.76
N GLU A 161 -3.27 -0.88 -11.89
CA GLU A 161 -3.34 0.59 -11.84
C GLU A 161 -2.01 1.23 -11.43
N MET A 162 -1.11 0.49 -10.76
CA MET A 162 0.22 0.96 -10.35
C MET A 162 1.28 0.72 -11.43
N HIS A 163 0.94 0.08 -12.56
CA HIS A 163 1.83 -0.14 -13.69
C HIS A 163 1.89 1.13 -14.56
N CYS A 164 2.37 2.22 -13.94
CA CYS A 164 2.03 3.57 -14.35
C CYS A 164 2.52 3.94 -15.76
N THR A 165 3.71 3.49 -16.16
CA THR A 165 4.21 3.74 -17.52
C THR A 165 3.28 3.15 -18.60
N ALA A 166 2.75 1.95 -18.37
CA ALA A 166 1.79 1.32 -19.28
C ALA A 166 0.45 2.08 -19.27
N ARG A 167 -0.07 2.44 -18.09
CA ARG A 167 -1.32 3.20 -17.98
C ARG A 167 -1.21 4.59 -18.63
N LEU A 168 -0.05 5.27 -18.51
CA LEU A 168 0.21 6.55 -19.17
C LEU A 168 0.27 6.40 -20.69
N ALA A 169 0.90 5.33 -21.20
CA ALA A 169 0.93 5.04 -22.63
C ALA A 169 -0.49 4.78 -23.19
N ASP A 170 -1.31 3.99 -22.49
CA ASP A 170 -2.70 3.72 -22.86
C ASP A 170 -3.51 5.04 -22.91
N LYS A 171 -3.38 5.88 -21.88
CA LYS A 171 -4.03 7.20 -21.84
C LYS A 171 -3.62 8.10 -23.01
N LEU A 172 -2.34 8.11 -23.38
CA LEU A 172 -1.85 8.89 -24.51
C LEU A 172 -2.37 8.35 -25.86
N ASN A 173 -2.47 7.02 -26.00
CA ASN A 173 -3.06 6.39 -27.18
C ASN A 173 -4.54 6.74 -27.31
N ASP A 174 -5.29 6.72 -26.21
CA ASP A 174 -6.71 7.07 -26.21
C ASP A 174 -6.93 8.56 -26.48
N PHE A 175 -6.06 9.43 -25.97
CA PHE A 175 -6.03 10.85 -26.33
C PHE A 175 -5.83 11.04 -27.84
N SER A 176 -4.87 10.34 -28.45
CA SER A 176 -4.63 10.41 -29.90
C SER A 176 -5.86 9.98 -30.71
N LYS A 177 -6.54 8.90 -30.29
CA LYS A 177 -7.79 8.43 -30.93
C LYS A 177 -8.92 9.44 -30.79
N GLU A 178 -9.13 10.00 -29.60
CA GLU A 178 -10.20 10.98 -29.35
C GLU A 178 -9.97 12.26 -30.17
N LEU A 179 -8.72 12.72 -30.23
CA LEU A 179 -8.35 13.89 -31.03
C LEU A 179 -8.63 13.66 -32.53
N GLN A 180 -8.29 12.48 -33.05
CA GLN A 180 -8.59 12.10 -34.43
C GLN A 180 -10.10 12.01 -34.67
N HIS A 181 -10.84 11.36 -33.78
CA HIS A 181 -12.29 11.20 -33.89
C HIS A 181 -13.04 12.54 -33.87
N ARG A 182 -12.66 13.48 -32.99
CA ARG A 182 -13.24 14.84 -32.98
C ARG A 182 -12.95 15.59 -34.28
N SER A 183 -11.73 15.47 -34.80
CA SER A 183 -11.31 16.05 -36.08
C SER A 183 -12.14 15.53 -37.26
N ASP A 184 -12.37 14.22 -37.31
CA ASP A 184 -13.14 13.59 -38.39
C ASP A 184 -14.62 13.99 -38.32
N ASN A 185 -15.18 14.03 -37.11
CA ASN A 185 -16.55 14.50 -36.89
C ASN A 185 -16.75 15.96 -37.30
N TYR A 186 -15.78 16.85 -37.03
CA TYR A 186 -15.84 18.23 -37.52
C TYR A 186 -15.90 18.26 -39.05
N SER A 187 -15.03 17.49 -39.71
CA SER A 187 -14.95 17.45 -41.16
C SER A 187 -16.22 16.88 -41.83
N ALA A 188 -16.97 16.02 -41.14
CA ALA A 188 -18.20 15.41 -41.63
C ALA A 188 -19.45 16.31 -41.51
N LYS A 189 -19.42 17.37 -40.69
CA LYS A 189 -20.59 18.25 -40.47
C LYS A 189 -20.92 19.12 -41.68
N GLU A 190 -19.92 19.48 -42.46
CA GLU A 190 -20.08 20.40 -43.58
C GLU A 190 -20.05 19.71 -44.94
N LYS A 191 -20.79 20.26 -45.91
CA LYS A 191 -20.68 19.83 -47.29
C LYS A 191 -19.26 20.14 -47.79
N PHE A 192 -18.72 19.23 -48.58
CA PHE A 192 -17.35 19.33 -49.10
C PHE A 192 -17.07 20.70 -49.76
N LEU A 193 -15.92 21.29 -49.41
CA LEU A 193 -15.42 22.61 -49.82
C LEU A 193 -16.25 23.84 -49.40
N MET A 194 -17.35 23.69 -48.67
CA MET A 194 -18.20 24.85 -48.34
C MET A 194 -17.52 25.82 -47.36
N GLU A 195 -16.85 25.31 -46.32
CA GLU A 195 -16.05 26.15 -45.41
C GLU A 195 -15.00 26.95 -46.19
N GLU A 196 -14.25 26.22 -47.03
CA GLU A 196 -13.15 26.78 -47.80
C GLU A 196 -13.63 27.84 -48.79
N ILE A 197 -14.74 27.58 -49.49
CA ILE A 197 -15.36 28.55 -50.40
C ILE A 197 -15.86 29.78 -49.65
N SER A 198 -16.52 29.63 -48.50
CA SER A 198 -17.03 30.76 -47.70
C SER A 198 -15.90 31.69 -47.29
N VAL A 199 -14.83 31.13 -46.72
CA VAL A 199 -13.68 31.92 -46.26
C VAL A 199 -12.95 32.57 -47.43
N LEU A 200 -12.79 31.89 -48.57
CA LEU A 200 -12.22 32.48 -49.78
C LEU A 200 -13.04 33.66 -50.30
N GLN A 201 -14.37 33.62 -50.15
CA GLN A 201 -15.24 34.74 -50.53
C GLN A 201 -15.12 35.93 -49.56
N GLU A 202 -15.03 35.66 -48.26
CA GLU A 202 -14.88 36.67 -47.20
C GLU A 202 -13.50 37.36 -47.23
N THR A 203 -12.47 36.67 -47.72
CA THR A 203 -11.09 37.16 -47.78
C THR A 203 -10.70 37.73 -49.15
N LYS A 204 -11.65 37.94 -50.05
CA LYS A 204 -11.41 38.56 -51.36
C LYS A 204 -10.77 39.94 -51.20
N ALA A 205 -9.63 40.11 -51.86
CA ALA A 205 -8.95 41.40 -51.99
C ALA A 205 -8.97 41.85 -53.46
N ILE A 206 -8.78 43.15 -53.69
CA ILE A 206 -8.49 43.67 -55.03
C ILE A 206 -7.08 43.21 -55.40
N GLY A 207 -6.97 42.17 -56.23
CA GLY A 207 -5.69 41.53 -56.56
C GLY A 207 -5.79 40.58 -57.75
N LEU A 208 -4.67 39.93 -58.09
CA LEU A 208 -4.63 38.95 -59.16
C LEU A 208 -5.51 37.72 -58.82
N PRO A 209 -6.25 37.18 -59.80
CA PRO A 209 -6.91 35.89 -59.62
C PRO A 209 -5.86 34.79 -59.42
N ASN A 210 -6.27 33.65 -58.86
CA ASN A 210 -5.47 32.44 -58.67
C ASN A 210 -4.43 32.45 -57.52
N PHE A 211 -4.34 33.50 -56.71
CA PHE A 211 -3.57 33.46 -55.46
C PHE A 211 -4.43 32.95 -54.29
N LEU A 212 -3.93 31.97 -53.55
CA LEU A 212 -4.57 31.51 -52.32
C LEU A 212 -4.22 32.46 -51.16
N PRO A 213 -5.19 33.18 -50.57
CA PRO A 213 -4.89 34.11 -49.47
C PRO A 213 -4.46 33.34 -48.22
N ARG A 214 -3.25 33.63 -47.69
CA ARG A 214 -2.78 33.04 -46.41
C ARG A 214 -3.77 33.27 -45.26
N ALA A 215 -4.44 34.41 -45.24
CA ALA A 215 -5.48 34.73 -44.26
C ALA A 215 -6.66 33.74 -44.31
N ALA A 216 -7.04 33.25 -45.50
CA ALA A 216 -8.09 32.25 -45.65
C ALA A 216 -7.68 30.92 -45.02
N PHE A 217 -6.47 30.47 -45.35
CA PHE A 217 -5.90 29.24 -44.78
C PHE A 217 -5.85 29.31 -43.24
N LEU A 218 -5.30 30.39 -42.69
CA LEU A 218 -5.20 30.58 -41.23
C LEU A 218 -6.57 30.63 -40.55
N THR A 219 -7.57 31.24 -41.18
CA THR A 219 -8.93 31.30 -40.62
C THR A 219 -9.53 29.90 -40.45
N VAL A 220 -9.41 29.04 -41.46
CA VAL A 220 -9.93 27.66 -41.38
C VAL A 220 -9.10 26.83 -40.39
N LEU A 221 -7.77 26.98 -40.40
CA LEU A 221 -6.90 26.31 -39.42
C LEU A 221 -7.28 26.67 -37.98
N GLN A 222 -7.47 27.96 -37.70
CA GLN A 222 -7.86 28.44 -36.37
C GLN A 222 -9.20 27.88 -35.91
N ARG A 223 -10.20 27.79 -36.82
CA ARG A 223 -11.49 27.15 -36.52
C ARG A 223 -11.30 25.68 -36.15
N LYS A 224 -10.50 24.93 -36.93
CA LYS A 224 -10.19 23.52 -36.64
C LYS A 224 -9.47 23.33 -35.30
N VAL A 225 -8.45 24.14 -34.99
CA VAL A 225 -7.75 24.05 -33.70
C VAL A 225 -8.69 24.38 -32.54
N LYS A 226 -9.58 25.36 -32.71
CA LYS A 226 -10.56 25.73 -31.68
C LYS A 226 -11.50 24.57 -31.32
N GLU A 227 -11.94 23.79 -32.31
CA GLU A 227 -12.86 22.66 -32.12
C GLU A 227 -12.26 21.49 -31.33
N VAL A 228 -10.93 21.40 -31.27
CA VAL A 228 -10.21 20.37 -30.50
C VAL A 228 -9.48 20.93 -29.29
N SER A 229 -9.65 22.22 -28.97
CA SER A 229 -8.83 22.92 -27.98
C SER A 229 -9.06 22.48 -26.53
N ASP A 230 -10.23 21.93 -26.23
CA ASP A 230 -10.62 21.34 -24.95
C ASP A 230 -9.91 20.00 -24.69
N ILE A 231 -9.77 19.16 -25.72
CA ILE A 231 -9.29 17.77 -25.57
C ILE A 231 -7.88 17.69 -24.92
N PRO A 232 -6.85 18.45 -25.36
CA PRO A 232 -5.53 18.45 -24.70
C PRO A 232 -5.60 18.86 -23.22
N ILE A 233 -6.49 19.80 -22.89
CA ILE A 233 -6.64 20.34 -21.53
C ILE A 233 -7.30 19.29 -20.62
N ASP A 234 -8.37 18.66 -21.09
CA ASP A 234 -9.07 17.61 -20.35
C ASP A 234 -8.15 16.39 -20.14
N PHE A 235 -7.38 16.03 -21.17
CA PHE A 235 -6.39 14.96 -21.07
C PHE A 235 -5.35 15.21 -19.98
N VAL A 236 -4.71 16.40 -19.97
CA VAL A 236 -3.67 16.69 -18.97
C VAL A 236 -4.26 16.75 -17.55
N GLN A 237 -5.49 17.23 -17.39
CA GLN A 237 -6.18 17.23 -16.10
C GLN A 237 -6.45 15.80 -15.58
N MET A 238 -6.93 14.93 -16.47
CA MET A 238 -7.21 13.52 -16.15
C MET A 238 -5.93 12.77 -15.77
N VAL A 239 -4.84 12.96 -16.52
CA VAL A 239 -3.54 12.35 -16.21
C VAL A 239 -3.02 12.79 -14.85
N TRP A 240 -3.13 14.09 -14.52
CA TRP A 240 -2.70 14.58 -13.21
C TRP A 240 -3.55 14.08 -12.05
N SER A 241 -4.85 13.89 -12.26
CA SER A 241 -5.71 13.25 -11.25
C SER A 241 -5.31 11.80 -10.99
N TYR A 242 -4.97 11.05 -12.05
CA TYR A 242 -4.41 9.71 -11.91
C TYR A 242 -3.06 9.71 -11.16
N ILE A 243 -2.14 10.62 -11.51
CA ILE A 243 -0.85 10.75 -10.83
C ILE A 243 -1.04 11.11 -9.35
N GLU A 244 -2.00 11.96 -9.02
CA GLU A 244 -2.33 12.31 -7.63
C GLU A 244 -2.65 11.08 -6.78
N GLU A 245 -3.53 10.21 -7.28
CA GLU A 245 -3.91 8.97 -6.60
C GLU A 245 -2.71 8.05 -6.37
N VAL A 246 -1.86 7.90 -7.40
CA VAL A 246 -0.62 7.10 -7.33
C VAL A 246 0.32 7.67 -6.26
N VAL A 247 0.60 8.99 -6.31
CA VAL A 247 1.54 9.63 -5.39
C VAL A 247 1.02 9.55 -3.95
N VAL A 248 -0.27 9.82 -3.72
CA VAL A 248 -0.88 9.70 -2.40
C VAL A 248 -0.76 8.27 -1.88
N LYS A 249 -1.03 7.26 -2.71
CA LYS A 249 -0.95 5.85 -2.31
C LYS A 249 0.48 5.44 -1.91
N VAL A 250 1.48 5.76 -2.75
CA VAL A 250 2.89 5.42 -2.49
C VAL A 250 3.38 6.13 -1.23
N VAL A 251 3.11 7.42 -1.10
CA VAL A 251 3.55 8.21 0.05
C VAL A 251 2.89 7.71 1.33
N SER A 252 1.59 7.37 1.30
CA SER A 252 0.88 6.82 2.46
C SER A 252 1.42 5.46 2.88
N PHE A 253 1.78 4.60 1.92
CA PHE A 253 2.38 3.30 2.17
C PHE A 253 3.72 3.43 2.91
N HIS A 254 4.62 4.30 2.43
CA HIS A 254 5.91 4.51 3.09
C HIS A 254 5.79 5.23 4.45
N ALA A 255 4.73 5.99 4.66
CA ALA A 255 4.43 6.67 5.92
C ALA A 255 3.58 5.84 6.91
N ASP A 256 3.22 4.59 6.59
CA ASP A 256 2.27 3.77 7.38
C ASP A 256 2.71 3.59 8.85
N ALA A 257 4.01 3.47 9.08
CA ALA A 257 4.60 3.37 10.41
C ALA A 257 4.42 4.65 11.27
N TYR A 258 4.03 5.77 10.67
CA TYR A 258 3.91 7.08 11.32
C TYR A 258 2.52 7.73 11.07
N PRO A 259 1.45 7.24 11.71
CA PRO A 259 0.09 7.76 11.53
C PRO A 259 -0.05 9.26 11.77
N GLN A 260 0.75 9.84 12.69
CA GLN A 260 0.76 11.29 12.96
C GLN A 260 1.14 12.15 11.74
N LEU A 261 1.85 11.58 10.76
CA LEU A 261 2.25 12.29 9.55
C LEU A 261 1.25 12.16 8.41
N GLN A 262 0.42 11.11 8.39
CA GLN A 262 -0.42 10.73 7.26
C GLN A 262 -1.26 11.89 6.71
N ASN A 263 -2.02 12.57 7.59
CA ASN A 263 -2.90 13.66 7.18
C ASN A 263 -2.13 14.86 6.62
N SER A 264 -1.02 15.22 7.26
CA SER A 264 -0.23 16.39 6.86
C SER A 264 0.56 16.13 5.58
N ILE A 265 1.16 14.94 5.46
CA ILE A 265 1.84 14.50 4.25
C ILE A 265 0.85 14.43 3.09
N ARG A 266 -0.33 13.82 3.29
CA ARG A 266 -1.36 13.75 2.24
C ARG A 266 -1.78 15.13 1.77
N ARG A 267 -1.97 16.09 2.69
CA ARG A 267 -2.27 17.48 2.33
C ARG A 267 -1.13 18.14 1.55
N ALA A 268 0.11 17.96 1.99
CA ALA A 268 1.28 18.51 1.30
C ALA A 268 1.46 17.93 -0.10
N THR A 269 1.25 16.63 -0.25
CA THR A 269 1.21 15.95 -1.55
C THR A 269 0.11 16.51 -2.44
N HIS A 270 -1.10 16.69 -1.92
CA HIS A 270 -2.21 17.26 -2.68
C HIS A 270 -1.90 18.68 -3.18
N ASN A 271 -1.41 19.56 -2.30
CA ASN A 271 -1.04 20.94 -2.66
C ASN A 271 0.07 20.99 -3.73
N LEU A 272 1.08 20.13 -3.59
CA LEU A 272 2.13 19.98 -4.59
C LEU A 272 1.56 19.56 -5.94
N ILE A 273 0.72 18.53 -5.98
CA ILE A 273 0.14 18.04 -7.24
C ILE A 273 -0.76 19.09 -7.87
N LEU A 274 -1.58 19.81 -7.08
CA LEU A 274 -2.39 20.92 -7.60
C LEU A 274 -1.50 21.99 -8.25
N LYS A 275 -0.42 22.41 -7.59
CA LYS A 275 0.53 23.40 -8.13
C LYS A 275 1.15 22.96 -9.45
N VAL A 276 1.57 21.70 -9.56
CA VAL A 276 2.18 21.18 -10.80
C VAL A 276 1.12 20.98 -11.89
N LYS A 277 -0.08 20.50 -11.53
CA LYS A 277 -1.22 20.35 -12.44
C LYS A 277 -1.61 21.69 -13.08
N ASP A 278 -1.72 22.76 -12.29
CA ASP A 278 -2.08 24.08 -12.80
C ASP A 278 -1.02 24.62 -13.77
N LYS A 279 0.27 24.49 -13.44
CA LYS A 279 1.38 24.84 -14.35
C LYS A 279 1.31 24.03 -15.65
N SER A 280 1.03 22.72 -15.55
CA SER A 280 0.93 21.87 -16.73
C SER A 280 -0.26 22.23 -17.61
N VAL A 281 -1.41 22.55 -17.03
CA VAL A 281 -2.60 23.01 -17.76
C VAL A 281 -2.30 24.30 -18.52
N GLU A 282 -1.65 25.27 -17.87
CA GLU A 282 -1.30 26.53 -18.52
C GLU A 282 -0.33 26.33 -19.67
N ARG A 283 0.68 25.47 -19.50
CA ARG A 283 1.60 25.10 -20.58
C ARG A 283 0.89 24.45 -21.76
N VAL A 284 -0.12 23.60 -21.51
CA VAL A 284 -0.90 22.97 -22.58
C VAL A 284 -1.75 24.01 -23.33
N LYS A 285 -2.34 24.97 -22.64
CA LYS A 285 -3.05 26.08 -23.32
C LYS A 285 -2.11 26.86 -24.23
N GLU A 286 -0.90 27.19 -23.76
CA GLU A 286 0.12 27.84 -24.61
C GLU A 286 0.42 27.03 -25.87
N ILE A 287 0.57 25.70 -25.75
CA ILE A 287 0.80 24.80 -26.90
C ILE A 287 -0.35 24.88 -27.90
N VAL A 288 -1.60 24.84 -27.43
CA VAL A 288 -2.79 24.95 -28.28
C VAL A 288 -2.87 26.33 -28.95
N GLU A 289 -2.57 27.41 -28.24
CA GLU A 289 -2.56 28.77 -28.80
C GLU A 289 -1.45 28.94 -29.85
N MET A 290 -0.27 28.34 -29.65
CA MET A 290 0.80 28.37 -30.65
C MET A 290 0.36 27.74 -31.99
N GLU A 291 -0.39 26.64 -31.96
CA GLU A 291 -0.93 25.99 -33.17
C GLU A 291 -2.00 26.82 -33.89
N LYS A 292 -2.65 27.78 -33.20
CA LYS A 292 -3.58 28.73 -33.85
C LYS A 292 -2.88 29.83 -34.63
N LEU A 293 -1.60 30.11 -34.34
CA LEU A 293 -0.90 31.28 -34.85
C LEU A 293 0.00 30.98 -36.06
N ALA A 294 0.52 29.76 -36.17
CA ALA A 294 1.54 29.42 -37.15
C ALA A 294 1.09 28.34 -38.15
N ASP A 295 1.29 28.62 -39.43
CA ASP A 295 1.20 27.69 -40.58
C ASP A 295 2.60 27.19 -40.98
N TYR A 296 3.41 26.81 -39.99
CA TYR A 296 4.80 26.40 -40.17
C TYR A 296 5.02 24.90 -39.95
N THR A 297 5.79 24.28 -40.83
CA THR A 297 6.31 22.91 -40.66
C THR A 297 7.61 22.73 -41.42
N CYS A 298 8.55 22.03 -40.81
CA CYS A 298 9.77 21.50 -41.47
C CYS A 298 9.64 20.02 -41.83
N ASN A 299 8.47 19.41 -41.62
CA ASN A 299 8.24 18.00 -41.94
C ASN A 299 8.17 17.81 -43.47
N PRO A 300 9.09 17.03 -44.08
CA PRO A 300 9.13 16.82 -45.52
C PRO A 300 7.88 16.09 -46.05
N GLU A 301 7.16 15.35 -45.21
CA GLU A 301 5.92 14.65 -45.58
C GLU A 301 4.83 15.62 -46.02
N TYR A 302 4.84 16.88 -45.56
CA TYR A 302 3.83 17.87 -45.94
C TYR A 302 3.72 18.02 -47.46
N THR A 303 4.85 18.27 -48.12
CA THR A 303 4.88 18.48 -49.57
C THR A 303 4.54 17.19 -50.31
N SER A 304 4.98 16.03 -49.82
CA SER A 304 4.64 14.73 -50.41
C SER A 304 3.14 14.47 -50.37
N ILE A 305 2.53 14.57 -49.18
CA ILE A 305 1.10 14.33 -48.97
C ILE A 305 0.28 15.32 -49.80
N TRP A 306 0.66 16.60 -49.83
CA TRP A 306 -0.03 17.59 -50.65
C TRP A 306 0.08 17.27 -52.15
N ASN A 307 1.26 16.92 -52.66
CA ASN A 307 1.43 16.54 -54.06
C ASN A 307 0.55 15.33 -54.44
N ASP A 308 0.53 14.30 -53.59
CA ASP A 308 -0.27 13.09 -53.80
C ASP A 308 -1.77 13.44 -53.86
N LEU A 309 -2.26 14.26 -52.93
CA LEU A 309 -3.63 14.75 -52.93
C LEU A 309 -3.97 15.56 -54.19
N MET A 310 -3.03 16.38 -54.67
CA MET A 310 -3.23 17.25 -55.83
C MET A 310 -3.27 16.49 -57.16
N THR A 311 -2.79 15.25 -57.24
CA THR A 311 -2.91 14.41 -58.45
C THR A 311 -4.37 14.21 -58.91
N GLN A 312 -5.31 14.27 -57.97
CA GLN A 312 -6.75 14.11 -58.22
C GLN A 312 -7.42 15.39 -58.76
N GLN A 313 -6.74 16.55 -58.73
CA GLN A 313 -7.34 17.87 -59.00
C GLN A 313 -7.95 17.98 -60.39
N ASN A 314 -7.21 17.60 -61.45
CA ASN A 314 -7.69 17.75 -62.83
C ASN A 314 -8.95 16.93 -63.07
N ASN A 315 -8.94 15.66 -62.66
CA ASN A 315 -10.08 14.76 -62.80
C ASN A 315 -11.30 15.28 -62.01
N PHE A 316 -11.06 15.79 -60.81
CA PHE A 316 -12.10 16.42 -59.98
C PHE A 316 -12.72 17.64 -60.68
N LEU A 317 -11.91 18.58 -61.20
CA LEU A 317 -12.42 19.77 -61.87
C LEU A 317 -13.17 19.43 -63.17
N THR A 318 -12.69 18.46 -63.95
CA THR A 318 -13.40 17.97 -65.14
C THR A 318 -14.77 17.39 -64.78
N SER A 319 -14.88 16.66 -63.66
CA SER A 319 -16.15 16.10 -63.20
C SER A 319 -17.19 17.17 -62.82
N ILE A 320 -16.73 18.34 -62.36
CA ILE A 320 -17.60 19.47 -62.01
C ILE A 320 -18.04 20.24 -63.26
N ALA A 321 -17.12 20.42 -64.22
CA ALA A 321 -17.38 21.15 -65.46
C ALA A 321 -18.37 20.41 -66.39
N ASP A 322 -18.34 19.08 -66.38
CA ASP A 322 -19.26 18.27 -67.17
C ASP A 322 -20.63 18.13 -66.49
N ALA A 323 -21.64 18.79 -67.06
CA ALA A 323 -23.01 18.75 -66.55
C ALA A 323 -23.66 17.34 -66.63
N THR A 324 -23.14 16.44 -67.48
CA THR A 324 -23.65 15.09 -67.69
C THR A 324 -23.11 14.05 -66.71
N ASN A 325 -22.01 14.37 -66.01
CA ASN A 325 -21.37 13.48 -65.04
C ASN A 325 -22.20 13.29 -63.75
N GLU A 326 -21.94 12.17 -63.08
CA GLU A 326 -22.56 11.78 -61.82
C GLU A 326 -22.44 12.88 -60.74
N LYS A 327 -23.43 12.94 -59.84
CA LYS A 327 -23.49 13.95 -58.76
C LYS A 327 -22.43 13.73 -57.67
N LYS A 328 -21.59 12.72 -57.82
CA LYS A 328 -20.65 12.25 -56.81
C LYS A 328 -19.26 12.02 -57.41
N PHE A 329 -18.24 12.20 -56.59
CA PHE A 329 -16.85 11.95 -56.95
C PHE A 329 -16.19 11.14 -55.82
N THR A 330 -15.42 10.12 -56.17
CA THR A 330 -14.75 9.26 -55.19
C THR A 330 -13.31 9.72 -54.99
N PHE A 331 -12.99 10.18 -53.79
CA PHE A 331 -11.63 10.48 -53.36
C PHE A 331 -11.02 9.31 -52.60
N ALA A 332 -9.70 9.14 -52.68
CA ALA A 332 -9.01 8.11 -51.91
C ALA A 332 -9.15 8.33 -50.39
N GLU A 333 -9.11 9.58 -49.94
CA GLU A 333 -9.08 9.94 -48.51
C GLU A 333 -10.46 10.20 -47.91
N TYR A 334 -11.43 10.60 -48.75
CA TYR A 334 -12.75 11.02 -48.28
C TYR A 334 -13.88 10.10 -48.75
N GLY A 335 -13.58 9.10 -49.58
CA GLY A 335 -14.58 8.23 -50.19
C GLY A 335 -15.49 8.99 -51.16
N GLU A 336 -16.73 8.53 -51.27
CA GLU A 336 -17.70 9.07 -52.22
C GLU A 336 -18.34 10.36 -51.69
N ILE A 337 -18.06 11.49 -52.34
CA ILE A 337 -18.54 12.82 -51.96
C ILE A 337 -19.54 13.35 -52.98
N ASN A 338 -20.65 13.93 -52.52
CA ASN A 338 -21.53 14.71 -53.39
C ASN A 338 -20.86 16.03 -53.79
N VAL A 339 -20.75 16.29 -55.09
CA VAL A 339 -20.10 17.49 -55.65
C VAL A 339 -21.07 18.38 -56.42
N HIS A 340 -22.35 18.02 -56.47
CA HIS A 340 -23.36 18.75 -57.25
C HIS A 340 -23.51 20.21 -56.81
N HIS A 341 -23.42 20.48 -55.50
CA HIS A 341 -23.52 21.84 -54.96
C HIS A 341 -22.36 22.75 -55.39
N LEU A 342 -21.25 22.19 -55.89
CA LEU A 342 -20.10 22.98 -56.32
C LEU A 342 -20.29 23.61 -57.71
N ARG A 343 -21.19 23.08 -58.53
CA ARG A 343 -21.47 23.58 -59.90
C ARG A 343 -22.02 25.01 -59.94
N GLN A 344 -22.54 25.52 -58.83
CA GLN A 344 -23.01 26.91 -58.72
C GLN A 344 -21.88 27.94 -58.58
N TYR A 345 -20.64 27.48 -58.33
CA TYR A 345 -19.48 28.34 -58.16
C TYR A 345 -18.60 28.33 -59.42
N GLN A 346 -17.85 29.42 -59.61
CA GLN A 346 -16.86 29.49 -60.69
C GLN A 346 -15.76 28.46 -60.46
N LEU A 347 -15.33 27.77 -61.54
CA LEU A 347 -14.31 26.71 -61.46
C LEU A 347 -13.02 27.17 -60.78
N VAL A 348 -12.59 28.41 -61.02
CA VAL A 348 -11.41 29.01 -60.37
C VAL A 348 -11.53 29.04 -58.84
N VAL A 349 -12.72 29.34 -58.31
CA VAL A 349 -12.96 29.37 -56.85
C VAL A 349 -12.96 27.96 -56.29
N VAL A 350 -13.54 27.00 -57.01
CA VAL A 350 -13.55 25.58 -56.62
C VAL A 350 -12.14 25.00 -56.62
N GLU A 351 -11.32 25.35 -57.61
CA GLU A 351 -9.91 24.98 -57.70
C GLU A 351 -9.11 25.49 -56.50
N GLN A 352 -9.26 26.78 -56.16
CA GLN A 352 -8.61 27.37 -54.98
C GLN A 352 -9.08 26.73 -53.67
N ALA A 353 -10.38 26.48 -53.53
CA ALA A 353 -10.92 25.81 -52.34
C ALA A 353 -10.38 24.39 -52.21
N PHE A 354 -10.26 23.66 -53.33
CA PHE A 354 -9.67 22.33 -53.35
C PHE A 354 -8.19 22.36 -52.95
N ASP A 355 -7.37 23.24 -53.53
CA ASP A 355 -5.96 23.38 -53.12
C ASP A 355 -5.84 23.71 -51.62
N MET A 356 -6.66 24.66 -51.12
CA MET A 356 -6.69 24.99 -49.70
C MET A 356 -7.06 23.78 -48.83
N LYS A 357 -8.08 23.00 -49.23
CA LYS A 357 -8.49 21.77 -48.53
C LYS A 357 -7.35 20.76 -48.46
N MET A 358 -6.66 20.52 -49.57
CA MET A 358 -5.56 19.55 -49.62
C MET A 358 -4.37 20.00 -48.76
N ARG A 359 -4.00 21.29 -48.82
CA ARG A 359 -2.97 21.88 -47.93
C ARG A 359 -3.35 21.71 -46.47
N LEU A 360 -4.59 22.05 -46.11
CA LEU A 360 -5.10 21.91 -44.75
C LEU A 360 -5.08 20.45 -44.30
N THR A 361 -5.51 19.50 -45.14
CA THR A 361 -5.50 18.08 -44.80
C THR A 361 -4.09 17.55 -44.57
N ALA A 362 -3.13 17.93 -45.42
CA ALA A 362 -1.73 17.57 -45.24
C ALA A 362 -1.15 18.17 -43.95
N TYR A 363 -1.38 19.47 -43.71
CA TYR A 363 -0.87 20.17 -42.53
C TYR A 363 -1.52 19.69 -41.23
N TRP A 364 -2.83 19.43 -41.25
CA TRP A 364 -3.61 19.05 -40.09
C TRP A 364 -3.14 17.72 -39.48
N LYS A 365 -2.78 16.74 -40.33
CA LYS A 365 -2.15 15.50 -39.86
C LYS A 365 -0.87 15.75 -39.04
N ILE A 366 -0.10 16.79 -39.37
CA ILE A 366 1.11 17.17 -38.65
C ILE A 366 0.74 17.85 -37.33
N VAL A 367 -0.24 18.76 -37.33
CA VAL A 367 -0.73 19.44 -36.12
C VAL A 367 -1.21 18.42 -35.09
N LEU A 368 -2.06 17.46 -35.49
CA LEU A 368 -2.56 16.42 -34.58
C LEU A 368 -1.44 15.61 -33.94
N LYS A 369 -0.49 15.11 -34.75
CA LYS A 369 0.69 14.38 -34.26
C LYS A 369 1.52 15.22 -33.30
N ARG A 370 1.79 16.47 -33.67
CA ARG A 370 2.61 17.40 -32.87
C ARG A 370 1.97 17.72 -31.52
N LEU A 371 0.65 17.84 -31.45
CA LEU A 371 -0.07 17.99 -30.18
C LEU A 371 0.14 16.75 -29.29
N VAL A 372 -0.01 15.54 -29.83
CA VAL A 372 0.22 14.28 -29.10
C VAL A 372 1.65 14.18 -28.60
N ASP A 373 2.63 14.39 -29.48
CA ASP A 373 4.05 14.29 -29.13
C ASP A 373 4.46 15.34 -28.10
N SER A 374 4.04 16.60 -28.29
CA SER A 374 4.34 17.70 -27.37
C SER A 374 3.79 17.43 -25.96
N LEU A 375 2.56 16.91 -25.87
CA LEU A 375 1.94 16.58 -24.59
C LEU A 375 2.60 15.37 -23.93
N GLY A 376 2.93 14.32 -24.69
CA GLY A 376 3.67 13.17 -24.19
C GLY A 376 5.02 13.59 -23.58
N LEU A 377 5.78 14.41 -24.30
CA LEU A 377 7.07 14.94 -23.82
C LEU A 377 6.93 15.84 -22.59
N HIS A 378 5.95 16.75 -22.60
CA HIS A 378 5.67 17.65 -21.48
C HIS A 378 5.29 16.88 -20.21
N LEU A 379 4.44 15.85 -20.33
CA LEU A 379 4.04 14.99 -19.22
C LEU A 379 5.25 14.27 -18.61
N LEU A 380 6.07 13.60 -19.44
CA LEU A 380 7.26 12.89 -18.96
C LEU A 380 8.23 13.84 -18.26
N TYR A 381 8.49 15.01 -18.85
CA TYR A 381 9.34 16.03 -18.25
C TYR A 381 8.77 16.52 -16.91
N SER A 382 7.48 16.83 -16.85
CA SER A 382 6.82 17.35 -15.65
C SER A 382 6.80 16.33 -14.52
N ILE A 383 6.51 15.06 -14.81
CA ILE A 383 6.57 13.96 -13.84
C ILE A 383 7.99 13.79 -13.29
N GLN A 384 9.00 13.82 -14.18
CA GLN A 384 10.39 13.69 -13.77
C GLN A 384 10.85 14.88 -12.91
N ASN A 385 10.37 16.10 -13.21
CA ASN A 385 10.66 17.29 -12.42
C ASN A 385 9.97 17.27 -11.05
N LEU A 386 8.70 16.83 -11.01
CA LEU A 386 7.95 16.61 -9.78
C LEU A 386 8.73 15.70 -8.84
N ILE A 387 9.12 14.50 -9.29
CA ILE A 387 9.77 13.49 -8.46
C ILE A 387 11.18 13.94 -8.03
N ASN A 388 11.97 14.48 -8.96
CA ASN A 388 13.39 14.72 -8.68
C ASN A 388 13.65 16.05 -7.96
N LYS A 389 12.85 17.09 -8.22
CA LYS A 389 13.12 18.46 -7.73
C LYS A 389 12.06 18.99 -6.78
N GLU A 390 10.78 18.91 -7.15
CA GLU A 390 9.72 19.61 -6.43
C GLU A 390 9.23 18.84 -5.18
N MET A 391 9.11 17.50 -5.25
CA MET A 391 8.51 16.69 -4.18
C MET A 391 9.17 16.87 -2.83
N GLU A 392 10.50 16.75 -2.77
CA GLU A 392 11.24 16.85 -1.53
C GLU A 392 11.20 18.27 -0.98
N GLN A 393 11.46 19.27 -1.82
CA GLN A 393 11.50 20.68 -1.42
C GLN A 393 10.15 21.18 -0.90
N GLU A 394 9.06 20.90 -1.63
CA GLU A 394 7.74 21.43 -1.31
C GLU A 394 7.12 20.70 -0.11
N ILE A 395 7.28 19.37 -0.01
CA ILE A 395 6.77 18.62 1.14
C ILE A 395 7.55 18.99 2.42
N ILE A 396 8.87 19.17 2.34
CA ILE A 396 9.66 19.66 3.48
C ILE A 396 9.20 21.07 3.88
N HIS A 397 9.06 21.99 2.91
CA HIS A 397 8.66 23.36 3.18
C HIS A 397 7.26 23.44 3.83
N GLU A 398 6.30 22.63 3.40
CA GLU A 398 4.95 22.63 3.99
C GLU A 398 4.93 22.01 5.40
N LEU A 399 5.79 21.03 5.67
CA LEU A 399 5.80 20.30 6.95
C LEU A 399 6.75 20.88 7.99
N MET A 400 7.74 21.66 7.57
CA MET A 400 8.63 22.44 8.44
C MET A 400 7.98 23.78 8.79
N GLY A 401 7.74 23.99 10.09
CA GLY A 401 7.35 25.28 10.67
C GLY A 401 8.40 25.76 11.69
N LEU A 402 8.20 26.96 12.25
CA LEU A 402 9.15 27.64 13.13
C LEU A 402 9.59 26.84 14.37
N ASP A 403 8.77 25.89 14.86
CA ASP A 403 9.06 25.06 16.05
C ASP A 403 9.28 23.55 15.74
N GLY A 404 9.85 23.21 14.58
CA GLY A 404 9.98 21.82 14.12
C GLY A 404 8.69 21.25 13.51
N GLY A 405 7.64 22.08 13.41
CA GLY A 405 6.44 21.85 12.61
C GLY A 405 5.73 20.52 12.87
N VAL A 406 5.21 19.92 11.81
CA VAL A 406 4.54 18.62 11.85
C VAL A 406 5.55 17.50 12.16
N ILE A 407 6.80 17.67 11.78
CA ILE A 407 7.88 16.69 12.01
C ILE A 407 8.10 16.49 13.51
N GLY A 408 7.93 17.53 14.35
CA GLY A 408 7.97 17.39 15.80
C GLY A 408 6.95 16.39 16.38
N ARG A 409 5.81 16.17 15.68
CA ARG A 409 4.83 15.15 16.09
C ARG A 409 5.36 13.73 15.94
N LEU A 410 6.44 13.50 15.19
CA LEU A 410 7.11 12.19 15.14
C LEU A 410 7.71 11.76 16.48
N LEU A 411 7.96 12.71 17.38
CA LEU A 411 8.46 12.43 18.73
C LEU A 411 7.37 11.81 19.63
N GLU A 412 6.10 11.99 19.27
CA GLU A 412 4.98 11.46 20.02
C GLU A 412 4.54 10.11 19.44
N GLU A 413 4.86 9.02 20.14
CA GLU A 413 4.44 7.69 19.71
C GLU A 413 2.90 7.53 19.83
N PRO A 414 2.20 6.97 18.82
CA PRO A 414 0.76 6.77 18.91
C PRO A 414 0.36 6.00 20.18
N PRO A 415 -0.76 6.35 20.86
CA PRO A 415 -1.13 5.72 22.13
C PRO A 415 -1.23 4.19 22.08
N SER A 416 -1.69 3.65 20.96
CA SER A 416 -1.79 2.21 20.71
C SER A 416 -0.42 1.53 20.66
N VAL A 417 0.54 2.14 19.96
CA VAL A 417 1.92 1.65 19.81
C VAL A 417 2.68 1.81 21.12
N SER A 418 2.57 2.98 21.77
CA SER A 418 3.19 3.26 23.07
C SER A 418 2.71 2.29 24.15
N SER A 419 1.39 2.06 24.27
CA SER A 419 0.84 1.09 25.22
C SER A 419 1.31 -0.34 24.94
N LYS A 420 1.40 -0.73 23.66
CA LYS A 420 1.91 -2.05 23.27
C LYS A 420 3.40 -2.20 23.59
N ARG A 421 4.20 -1.17 23.30
CA ARG A 421 5.63 -1.12 23.64
C ARG A 421 5.85 -1.22 25.14
N GLU A 422 5.10 -0.47 25.94
CA GLU A 422 5.21 -0.49 27.39
C GLU A 422 4.89 -1.89 27.97
N LYS A 423 3.80 -2.52 27.50
CA LYS A 423 3.43 -3.89 27.89
C LYS A 423 4.52 -4.91 27.54
N LEU A 424 5.04 -4.85 26.31
CA LEU A 424 6.12 -5.73 25.87
C LEU A 424 7.41 -5.50 26.66
N ASN A 425 7.79 -4.24 26.92
CA ASN A 425 8.97 -3.91 27.73
C ASN A 425 8.85 -4.45 29.16
N LYS A 426 7.69 -4.25 29.81
CA LYS A 426 7.41 -4.81 31.15
C LYS A 426 7.51 -6.34 31.13
N SER A 427 6.92 -6.99 30.13
CA SER A 427 6.94 -8.45 30.00
C SER A 427 8.35 -8.99 29.73
N ILE A 428 9.11 -8.37 28.83
CA ILE A 428 10.52 -8.73 28.53
C ILE A 428 11.40 -8.57 29.78
N SER A 429 11.26 -7.45 30.50
CA SER A 429 12.01 -7.21 31.74
C SER A 429 11.73 -8.29 32.78
N LEU A 430 10.45 -8.64 32.99
CA LEU A 430 10.05 -9.68 33.93
C LEU A 430 10.56 -11.06 33.50
N LEU A 431 10.42 -11.42 32.22
CA LEU A 431 10.89 -12.70 31.70
C LEU A 431 12.42 -12.85 31.75
N LYS A 432 13.18 -11.76 31.54
CA LYS A 432 14.64 -11.75 31.73
C LYS A 432 15.00 -12.02 33.19
N LYS A 433 14.35 -11.33 34.14
CA LYS A 433 14.54 -11.58 35.58
C LYS A 433 14.17 -13.00 35.96
N SER A 434 13.04 -13.53 35.45
CA SER A 434 12.63 -14.92 35.67
C SER A 434 13.66 -15.89 35.13
N LYS A 435 14.21 -15.65 33.93
CA LYS A 435 15.27 -16.48 33.34
C LYS A 435 16.52 -16.53 34.22
N GLU A 436 16.95 -15.38 34.75
CA GLU A 436 18.10 -15.31 35.67
C GLU A 436 17.85 -16.07 36.98
N VAL A 437 16.66 -15.93 37.57
CA VAL A 437 16.28 -16.66 38.79
C VAL A 437 16.28 -18.16 38.54
N MET A 438 15.71 -18.60 37.41
CA MET A 438 15.66 -20.03 37.06
C MET A 438 17.06 -20.60 36.78
N ALA A 439 17.95 -19.83 36.15
CA ALA A 439 19.35 -20.24 35.98
C ALA A 439 20.03 -20.48 37.33
N ARG A 440 19.90 -19.54 38.29
CA ARG A 440 20.46 -19.71 39.64
C ARG A 440 19.89 -20.93 40.38
N ILE A 441 18.61 -21.24 40.19
CA ILE A 441 17.98 -22.42 40.80
C ILE A 441 18.54 -23.69 40.17
N MET A 442 18.67 -23.75 38.84
CA MET A 442 19.24 -24.92 38.15
C MET A 442 20.72 -25.12 38.52
N ASP A 443 21.51 -24.05 38.61
CA ASP A 443 22.91 -24.12 39.03
C ASP A 443 23.04 -24.66 40.46
N ARG A 444 22.16 -24.23 41.37
CA ARG A 444 22.11 -24.77 42.74
C ARG A 444 21.74 -26.24 42.74
N ILE A 445 20.75 -26.66 41.95
CA ILE A 445 20.34 -28.07 41.87
C ILE A 445 21.50 -28.92 41.32
N ALA A 446 22.18 -28.47 40.26
CA ALA A 446 23.34 -29.14 39.71
C ALA A 446 24.48 -29.27 40.74
N ALA A 447 24.80 -28.17 41.45
CA ALA A 447 25.84 -28.16 42.48
C ALA A 447 25.56 -29.06 43.70
N HIS A 448 24.29 -29.34 44.01
CA HIS A 448 23.92 -30.25 45.10
C HIS A 448 23.72 -31.71 44.63
N GLY A 449 23.57 -31.94 43.31
CA GLY A 449 23.52 -33.27 42.72
C GLY A 449 24.87 -34.00 42.73
N ASP A 450 25.98 -33.26 42.58
CA ASP A 450 27.35 -33.82 42.54
C ASP A 450 27.95 -34.15 43.93
N CYS A 451 27.25 -33.89 45.03
CA CYS A 451 27.69 -34.26 46.39
C CYS A 451 27.03 -35.53 46.94
N SER A 452 26.32 -36.29 46.10
CA SER A 452 25.55 -37.47 46.50
C SER A 452 25.87 -38.70 45.63
N GLU A 453 27.15 -39.07 45.51
CA GLU A 453 27.56 -40.42 45.12
C GLU A 453 28.43 -41.06 46.21
#